data_AF-A0A401FQH6-F1
#
_entry.id   AF-A0A401FQH6-F1
#
_cell.length_a   1.000
_cell.length_b   1.000
_cell.length_c   1.000
_cell.angle_alpha   90.00
_cell.angle_beta   90.00
_cell.angle_gamma   90.00
#
_symmetry.space_group_name_H-M   'P 1'
#
loop_
_entity.id
_entity.type
_entity.pdbx_description
1 polymer ?
#
loop_
_entity_poly.entity_id
_entity_poly.type
_entity_poly.pdbx_seq_one_letter_code
_entity_poly.pdbx_strand_id
1 'polypeptide(L)'
;MKKELPSDTKVICHYIREQTGIAYCQSAVAKLLKKNGLRRLRPKLIPGKPPSEKEQTDFIEKYEKLRKSAADPESGRVVIFCDAMHFVHQTVPATCWGDPSERPVLKANSGRQRLNIMGGYDPVTCKLIHETDEKNCDSEKAIIFFKKLLRTYPKASMIKVFADNATYFHARNTQEWLEKNPRISLYFLPAYAPNLNLIERLWRFAKGKLIRNTYYEKYKTFRCHVFRLLNNIHNYESELSSLMVEKFQIIRQ
;
A
#
# COMPACT_ATOMS: atom_id res chain seq x y z
N MET A 1 -14.25 14.10 -26.73
CA MET A 1 -14.86 13.40 -25.57
C MET A 1 -14.40 14.08 -24.30
N LYS A 2 -15.32 14.59 -23.46
CA LYS A 2 -15.03 14.73 -22.02
C LYS A 2 -14.45 13.40 -21.52
N LYS A 3 -13.56 13.42 -20.54
CA LYS A 3 -12.89 12.26 -19.91
C LYS A 3 -13.87 11.30 -19.22
N GLU A 4 -14.91 10.87 -19.90
CA GLU A 4 -15.82 9.84 -19.43
C GLU A 4 -15.18 8.49 -19.79
N LEU A 5 -15.04 7.63 -18.78
CA LEU A 5 -14.49 6.29 -18.91
C LEU A 5 -15.66 5.32 -19.09
N PRO A 6 -16.14 5.08 -20.32
CA PRO A 6 -17.34 4.27 -20.54
C PRO A 6 -17.11 2.84 -20.04
N SER A 7 -17.90 2.43 -19.05
CA SER A 7 -17.80 1.10 -18.43
C SER A 7 -18.65 0.05 -19.15
N ASP A 8 -19.59 0.46 -20.02
CA ASP A 8 -20.52 -0.42 -20.74
C ASP A 8 -20.60 -0.03 -22.23
N THR A 9 -20.66 -1.06 -23.08
CA THR A 9 -20.99 -0.97 -24.51
C THR A 9 -22.31 -0.27 -24.80
N LYS A 10 -23.28 -0.23 -23.89
CA LYS A 10 -24.53 0.57 -24.06
C LYS A 10 -24.25 2.05 -24.24
N VAL A 11 -23.37 2.61 -23.40
CA VAL A 11 -22.97 4.03 -23.46
C VAL A 11 -22.29 4.30 -24.81
N ILE A 12 -21.46 3.36 -25.25
CA ILE A 12 -20.75 3.45 -26.53
C ILE A 12 -21.73 3.33 -27.72
N CYS A 13 -22.74 2.45 -27.66
CA CYS A 13 -23.80 2.38 -28.66
C CYS A 13 -24.54 3.71 -28.82
N HIS A 14 -24.91 4.34 -27.70
CA HIS A 14 -25.59 5.63 -27.72
C HIS A 14 -24.70 6.71 -28.37
N TYR A 15 -23.43 6.77 -27.95
CA TYR A 15 -22.45 7.68 -28.55
C TYR A 15 -22.29 7.49 -30.06
N ILE A 16 -22.13 6.25 -30.54
CA ILE A 16 -22.01 5.98 -31.99
C ILE A 16 -23.26 6.46 -32.72
N ARG A 17 -24.46 6.19 -32.17
CA ARG A 17 -25.72 6.63 -32.77
C ARG A 17 -25.84 8.16 -32.84
N GLU A 18 -25.48 8.86 -31.77
CA GLU A 18 -25.50 10.34 -31.77
C GLU A 18 -24.52 10.94 -32.79
N GLN A 19 -23.33 10.35 -32.95
CA GLN A 19 -22.29 10.90 -33.82
C GLN A 19 -22.46 10.52 -35.30
N THR A 20 -23.03 9.35 -35.58
CA THR A 20 -23.07 8.78 -36.95
C THR A 20 -24.47 8.56 -37.50
N GLY A 21 -25.50 8.66 -36.66
CA GLY A 21 -26.87 8.27 -36.99
C GLY A 21 -27.11 6.75 -37.06
N ILE A 22 -26.04 5.93 -37.00
CA ILE A 22 -26.14 4.47 -37.15
C ILE A 22 -26.38 3.81 -35.80
N ALA A 23 -27.42 2.98 -35.72
CA ALA A 23 -27.72 2.19 -34.53
C ALA A 23 -27.01 0.82 -34.58
N TYR A 24 -26.16 0.55 -33.59
CA TYR A 24 -25.57 -0.77 -33.38
C TYR A 24 -26.11 -1.44 -32.11
N CYS A 25 -26.24 -2.77 -32.15
CA CYS A 25 -26.43 -3.55 -30.94
C CYS A 25 -25.12 -3.67 -30.13
N GLN A 26 -25.21 -3.92 -28.83
CA GLN A 26 -24.05 -3.99 -27.92
C GLN A 26 -23.00 -5.02 -28.36
N SER A 27 -23.43 -6.17 -28.88
CA SER A 27 -22.53 -7.23 -29.34
C SER A 27 -21.76 -6.82 -30.60
N ALA A 28 -22.39 -6.07 -31.52
CA ALA A 28 -21.72 -5.51 -32.70
C ALA A 28 -20.67 -4.47 -32.28
N VAL A 29 -21.01 -3.57 -31.35
CA VAL A 29 -20.04 -2.60 -30.79
C VAL A 29 -18.89 -3.32 -30.09
N ALA A 30 -19.15 -4.34 -29.28
CA ALA A 30 -18.09 -5.12 -28.64
C ALA A 30 -17.11 -5.76 -29.65
N LYS A 31 -17.64 -6.32 -30.74
CA LYS A 31 -16.83 -6.87 -31.84
C LYS A 31 -16.04 -5.77 -32.55
N LEU A 32 -16.67 -4.62 -32.83
CA LEU A 32 -16.03 -3.48 -33.47
C LEU A 32 -14.87 -2.94 -32.62
N LEU A 33 -15.08 -2.76 -31.31
CA LEU A 33 -14.04 -2.31 -30.39
C LEU A 33 -12.84 -3.27 -30.39
N LYS A 34 -13.08 -4.58 -30.27
CA LYS A 34 -12.02 -5.60 -30.32
C LYS A 34 -11.29 -5.62 -31.67
N LYS A 35 -12.03 -5.52 -32.78
CA LYS A 35 -11.46 -5.49 -34.15
C LYS A 35 -10.51 -4.30 -34.33
N ASN A 36 -10.80 -3.18 -33.68
CA ASN A 36 -9.96 -1.99 -33.67
C ASN A 36 -8.91 -1.97 -32.53
N GLY A 37 -8.62 -3.13 -31.92
CA GLY A 37 -7.58 -3.28 -30.91
C GLY A 37 -7.95 -2.80 -29.49
N LEU A 38 -9.17 -2.31 -29.27
CA LEU A 38 -9.63 -1.82 -27.97
C LEU A 38 -10.01 -2.98 -27.04
N ARG A 39 -9.73 -2.81 -25.75
CA ARG A 39 -9.96 -3.83 -24.71
C ARG A 39 -10.64 -3.21 -23.49
N ARG A 40 -11.27 -4.05 -22.66
CA ARG A 40 -11.70 -3.61 -21.33
C ARG A 40 -10.47 -3.44 -20.45
N LEU A 41 -10.26 -2.21 -19.98
CA LEU A 41 -9.15 -1.85 -19.11
C LEU A 41 -9.69 -1.45 -17.74
N ARG A 42 -8.93 -1.73 -16.69
CA ARG A 42 -9.17 -1.16 -15.37
C ARG A 42 -8.36 0.13 -15.28
N PRO A 43 -8.99 1.31 -15.10
CA PRO A 43 -8.25 2.55 -14.93
C PRO A 43 -7.27 2.46 -13.76
N LYS A 44 -6.07 3.00 -13.95
CA LYS A 44 -5.07 3.10 -12.89
C LYS A 44 -5.38 4.34 -12.05
N LEU A 45 -5.52 4.14 -10.74
CA LEU A 45 -5.65 5.25 -9.80
C LEU A 45 -4.25 5.81 -9.50
N ILE A 46 -4.09 7.12 -9.65
CA ILE A 46 -2.90 7.87 -9.23
C ILE A 46 -3.31 8.88 -8.16
N PRO A 47 -2.38 9.32 -7.28
CA PRO A 47 -2.66 10.42 -6.36
C PRO A 47 -3.16 11.65 -7.11
N GLY A 48 -4.08 12.42 -6.51
CA GLY A 48 -4.66 13.59 -7.16
C GLY A 48 -3.68 14.75 -7.34
N LYS A 49 -2.60 14.78 -6.55
CA LYS A 49 -1.51 15.75 -6.61
C LYS A 49 -0.17 15.03 -6.41
N PRO A 50 0.27 14.19 -7.36
CA PRO A 50 1.54 13.49 -7.21
C PRO A 50 2.68 14.53 -7.24
N PRO A 51 3.80 14.28 -6.55
CA PRO A 51 4.98 15.14 -6.66
C PRO A 51 5.50 15.16 -8.10
N SER A 52 6.30 16.17 -8.45
CA SER A 52 6.94 16.27 -9.76
C SER A 52 7.82 15.06 -10.06
N GLU A 53 8.05 14.76 -11.34
CA GLU A 53 8.97 13.68 -11.73
C GLU A 53 10.38 13.90 -11.16
N LYS A 54 10.81 15.17 -11.06
CA LYS A 54 12.09 15.55 -10.46
C LYS A 54 12.13 15.20 -8.97
N GLU A 55 11.15 15.60 -8.18
CA GLU A 55 11.10 15.27 -6.74
C GLU A 55 11.09 13.75 -6.49
N GLN A 56 10.37 12.99 -7.33
CA GLN A 56 10.37 11.53 -7.24
C GLN A 56 11.75 10.95 -7.54
N THR A 57 12.40 11.44 -8.59
CA THR A 57 13.73 10.97 -9.01
C THR A 57 14.80 11.34 -7.97
N ASP A 58 14.79 12.57 -7.47
CA ASP A 58 15.69 13.05 -6.42
C ASP A 58 15.56 12.21 -5.14
N PHE A 59 14.33 11.83 -4.77
CA PHE A 59 14.09 10.92 -3.65
C PHE A 59 14.69 9.53 -3.91
N ILE A 60 14.45 8.96 -5.10
CA ILE A 60 14.98 7.63 -5.46
C ILE A 60 16.51 7.64 -5.42
N GLU A 61 17.16 8.64 -5.99
CA GLU A 61 18.62 8.77 -5.95
C GLU A 61 19.16 8.90 -4.52
N LYS A 62 18.49 9.71 -3.68
CA LYS A 62 18.83 9.85 -2.27
C LYS A 62 18.68 8.52 -1.53
N TYR A 63 17.56 7.82 -1.75
CA TYR A 63 17.30 6.51 -1.19
C TYR A 63 18.39 5.52 -1.58
N GLU A 64 18.72 5.41 -2.87
CA GLU A 64 19.73 4.49 -3.37
C GLU A 64 21.12 4.76 -2.76
N LYS A 65 21.52 6.03 -2.62
CA LYS A 65 22.77 6.40 -1.94
C LYS A 65 22.77 5.94 -0.48
N LEU A 66 21.68 6.20 0.25
CA LEU A 66 21.54 5.80 1.65
C LEU A 66 21.46 4.28 1.82
N ARG A 67 20.81 3.59 0.87
CA ARG A 67 20.66 2.14 0.81
C ARG A 67 21.98 1.43 0.51
N LYS A 68 22.79 1.95 -0.42
CA LYS A 68 24.14 1.44 -0.71
C LYS A 68 25.04 1.53 0.52
N SER A 69 25.01 2.64 1.26
CA SER A 69 25.77 2.78 2.51
C SER A 69 25.32 1.86 3.65
N ALA A 70 24.18 1.20 3.50
CA ALA A 70 23.62 0.22 4.42
C ALA A 70 23.62 -1.21 3.84
N ALA A 71 24.10 -1.39 2.61
CA ALA A 71 24.20 -2.70 1.98
C ALA A 71 25.40 -3.50 2.50
N ASP A 72 26.44 -2.80 2.97
CA ASP A 72 27.58 -3.40 3.66
C ASP A 72 27.14 -3.90 5.05
N PRO A 73 27.21 -5.22 5.31
CA PRO A 73 26.86 -5.80 6.61
C PRO A 73 27.70 -5.26 7.78
N GLU A 74 28.93 -4.80 7.52
CA GLU A 74 29.83 -4.25 8.54
C GLU A 74 29.50 -2.80 8.89
N SER A 75 28.77 -2.09 8.03
CA SER A 75 28.36 -0.70 8.26
C SER A 75 27.49 -0.53 9.52
N GLY A 76 26.81 -1.60 9.94
CA GLY A 76 25.83 -1.59 11.01
C GLY A 76 24.62 -0.69 10.72
N ARG A 77 24.38 -0.30 9.46
CA ARG A 77 23.26 0.58 9.09
C ARG A 77 22.07 -0.24 8.60
N VAL A 78 20.88 0.13 9.04
CA VAL A 78 19.61 -0.53 8.67
C VAL A 78 18.70 0.48 7.99
N VAL A 79 17.98 0.04 6.97
CA VAL A 79 16.96 0.85 6.27
C VAL A 79 15.59 0.26 6.57
N ILE A 80 14.63 1.11 6.94
CA ILE A 80 13.26 0.71 7.24
C ILE A 80 12.30 1.61 6.47
N PHE A 81 11.37 1.03 5.72
CA PHE A 81 10.19 1.74 5.19
C PHE A 81 9.07 1.69 6.23
N CYS A 82 8.67 2.84 6.75
CA CYS A 82 7.68 2.98 7.80
C CYS A 82 6.37 3.55 7.23
N ASP A 83 5.26 3.04 7.73
CA ASP A 83 3.92 3.54 7.43
C ASP A 83 2.90 3.04 8.45
N ALA A 84 1.81 3.77 8.62
CA ALA A 84 0.69 3.37 9.43
C ALA A 84 -0.43 2.74 8.59
N MET A 85 -0.88 1.55 8.97
CA MET A 85 -1.99 0.85 8.35
C MET A 85 -3.17 0.69 9.30
N HIS A 86 -4.39 0.90 8.80
CA HIS A 86 -5.62 0.59 9.51
C HIS A 86 -6.37 -0.53 8.81
N PHE A 87 -6.50 -1.67 9.48
CA PHE A 87 -7.34 -2.77 9.04
C PHE A 87 -8.71 -2.65 9.68
N VAL A 88 -9.68 -2.23 8.88
CA VAL A 88 -11.10 -2.20 9.29
C VAL A 88 -11.67 -3.60 9.19
N HIS A 89 -12.44 -4.01 10.20
CA HIS A 89 -13.18 -5.27 10.22
C HIS A 89 -14.36 -5.21 9.26
N GLN A 90 -14.04 -5.24 7.97
CA GLN A 90 -14.99 -5.13 6.89
C GLN A 90 -14.63 -6.13 5.79
N THR A 91 -15.66 -6.80 5.27
CA THR A 91 -15.56 -7.63 4.07
C THR A 91 -15.59 -6.73 2.83
N VAL A 92 -14.57 -6.83 1.99
CA VAL A 92 -14.47 -6.06 0.74
C VAL A 92 -14.65 -7.00 -0.46
N PRO A 93 -15.75 -6.86 -1.22
CA PRO A 93 -15.93 -7.63 -2.45
C PRO A 93 -14.81 -7.32 -3.46
N ALA A 94 -14.26 -8.38 -4.05
CA ALA A 94 -13.27 -8.33 -5.10
C ALA A 94 -13.62 -9.35 -6.19
N THR A 95 -13.00 -9.20 -7.37
CA THR A 95 -13.18 -10.14 -8.48
C THR A 95 -12.85 -11.58 -8.03
N CYS A 96 -13.75 -12.51 -8.30
CA CYS A 96 -13.59 -13.94 -8.08
C CYS A 96 -14.09 -14.73 -9.28
N TRP A 97 -13.64 -15.97 -9.41
CA TRP A 97 -14.21 -16.94 -10.32
C TRP A 97 -15.41 -17.61 -9.63
N GLY A 98 -16.50 -17.83 -10.36
CA GLY A 98 -17.70 -18.47 -9.84
C GLY A 98 -18.71 -18.72 -10.96
N ASP A 99 -19.67 -19.59 -10.70
CA ASP A 99 -20.75 -19.89 -11.62
C ASP A 99 -21.73 -18.69 -11.69
N PRO A 100 -22.05 -18.14 -12.87
CA PRO A 100 -23.04 -17.08 -13.01
C PRO A 100 -24.45 -17.45 -12.52
N SER A 101 -24.82 -18.74 -12.57
CA SER A 101 -26.10 -19.25 -12.09
C SER A 101 -26.17 -19.32 -10.57
N GLU A 102 -25.02 -19.48 -9.91
CA GLU A 102 -24.86 -19.50 -8.45
C GLU A 102 -23.99 -18.33 -8.00
N ARG A 103 -24.50 -17.10 -8.17
CA ARG A 103 -23.74 -15.88 -7.85
C ARG A 103 -23.25 -15.90 -6.40
N PRO A 104 -21.92 -15.79 -6.16
CA PRO A 104 -21.39 -15.75 -4.80
C PRO A 104 -21.94 -14.58 -3.99
N VAL A 105 -22.40 -14.86 -2.76
CA VAL A 105 -22.90 -13.87 -1.81
C VAL A 105 -21.95 -13.81 -0.61
N LEU A 106 -21.55 -12.60 -0.22
CA LEU A 106 -20.71 -12.35 0.95
C LEU A 106 -21.52 -11.63 2.02
N LYS A 107 -21.41 -12.10 3.26
CA LYS A 107 -21.94 -11.38 4.42
C LYS A 107 -21.14 -10.09 4.64
N ALA A 108 -21.83 -9.01 5.00
CA ALA A 108 -21.20 -7.76 5.40
C ALA A 108 -21.06 -7.69 6.93
N ASN A 109 -20.04 -6.98 7.40
CA ASN A 109 -19.88 -6.61 8.81
C ASN A 109 -20.62 -5.29 9.06
N SER A 110 -21.36 -5.19 10.17
CA SER A 110 -22.06 -3.95 10.58
C SER A 110 -21.20 -3.03 11.46
N GLY A 111 -20.14 -3.56 12.09
CA GLY A 111 -19.23 -2.79 12.95
C GLY A 111 -18.11 -2.08 12.20
N ARG A 112 -17.57 -1.00 12.80
CA ARG A 112 -16.39 -0.26 12.29
C ARG A 112 -15.14 -0.46 13.14
N GLN A 113 -15.04 -1.58 13.84
CA GLN A 113 -13.83 -1.90 14.61
C GLN A 113 -12.63 -1.95 13.67
N ARG A 114 -11.50 -1.41 14.12
CA ARG A 114 -10.28 -1.32 13.32
C ARG A 114 -9.06 -1.62 14.16
N LEU A 115 -8.09 -2.28 13.57
CA LEU A 115 -6.76 -2.45 14.14
C LEU A 115 -5.82 -1.47 13.43
N ASN A 116 -5.24 -0.56 14.19
CA ASN A 116 -4.19 0.33 13.71
C ASN A 116 -2.83 -0.34 13.92
N ILE A 117 -1.95 -0.17 12.96
CA ILE A 117 -0.63 -0.79 12.91
C ILE A 117 0.36 0.28 12.51
N MET A 118 1.40 0.48 13.31
CA MET A 118 2.62 1.13 12.86
C MET A 118 3.56 0.04 12.37
N GLY A 119 3.89 0.02 11.08
CA GLY A 119 4.75 -1.00 10.50
C GLY A 119 6.05 -0.42 9.97
N GLY A 120 7.11 -1.23 10.01
CA GLY A 120 8.38 -0.98 9.38
C GLY A 120 8.83 -2.21 8.63
N TYR A 121 9.14 -2.05 7.35
CA TYR A 121 9.64 -3.10 6.49
C TYR A 121 11.14 -2.90 6.22
N ASP A 122 11.93 -3.92 6.52
CA ASP A 122 13.34 -3.99 6.19
C ASP A 122 13.50 -4.65 4.81
N PRO A 123 13.95 -3.91 3.78
CA PRO A 123 14.10 -4.46 2.43
C PRO A 123 15.28 -5.42 2.29
N VAL A 124 16.22 -5.44 3.23
CA VAL A 124 17.38 -6.33 3.21
C VAL A 124 17.01 -7.69 3.81
N THR A 125 16.41 -7.67 5.00
CA THR A 125 16.08 -8.91 5.72
C THR A 125 14.66 -9.42 5.45
N CYS A 126 13.87 -8.66 4.67
CA CYS A 126 12.46 -8.90 4.40
C CYS A 126 11.59 -8.99 5.67
N LYS A 127 12.05 -8.44 6.79
CA LYS A 127 11.34 -8.46 8.07
C LYS A 127 10.30 -7.37 8.13
N LEU A 128 9.11 -7.73 8.63
CA LEU A 128 8.09 -6.79 9.06
C LEU A 128 8.17 -6.62 10.58
N ILE A 129 8.48 -5.41 11.02
CA ILE A 129 8.37 -4.97 12.40
C ILE A 129 7.04 -4.23 12.52
N HIS A 130 6.25 -4.55 13.54
CA HIS A 130 4.95 -3.88 13.71
C HIS A 130 4.60 -3.64 15.17
N GLU A 131 3.90 -2.55 15.44
CA GLU A 131 3.20 -2.28 16.68
C GLU A 131 1.72 -2.06 16.39
N THR A 132 0.85 -2.69 17.17
CA THR A 132 -0.60 -2.68 16.90
C THR A 132 -1.40 -2.13 18.07
N ASP A 133 -2.47 -1.41 17.79
CA ASP A 133 -3.41 -0.92 18.80
C ASP A 133 -4.79 -0.69 18.15
N GLU A 134 -5.86 -0.72 18.94
CA GLU A 134 -7.21 -0.34 18.51
C GLU A 134 -7.41 1.18 18.49
N LYS A 135 -6.63 1.93 19.28
CA LYS A 135 -6.58 3.40 19.24
C LYS A 135 -5.79 3.88 18.01
N ASN A 136 -6.02 5.13 17.59
CA ASN A 136 -5.31 5.74 16.45
C ASN A 136 -3.80 5.80 16.66
N CYS A 137 -3.03 5.83 15.56
CA CYS A 137 -1.60 6.14 15.61
C CYS A 137 -1.40 7.62 16.00
N ASP A 138 -0.57 7.85 17.01
CA ASP A 138 -0.17 9.15 17.52
C ASP A 138 1.35 9.17 17.74
N SER A 139 1.86 10.27 18.29
CA SER A 139 3.30 10.44 18.53
C SER A 139 3.85 9.49 19.58
N GLU A 140 3.06 9.12 20.60
CA GLU A 140 3.48 8.14 21.60
C GLU A 140 3.70 6.76 20.97
N LYS A 141 2.81 6.36 20.06
CA LYS A 141 2.95 5.11 19.30
C LYS A 141 4.13 5.13 18.35
N ALA A 142 4.38 6.26 17.70
CA ALA A 142 5.59 6.41 16.89
C ALA A 142 6.85 6.18 17.75
N ILE A 143 6.91 6.76 18.95
CA ILE A 143 8.02 6.57 19.90
C ILE A 143 8.12 5.10 20.37
N ILE A 144 6.99 4.44 20.69
CA ILE A 144 6.98 3.01 21.07
C ILE A 144 7.54 2.16 19.92
N PHE A 145 7.10 2.44 18.70
CA PHE A 145 7.57 1.74 17.52
C PHE A 145 9.07 1.96 17.29
N PHE A 146 9.56 3.19 17.44
CA PHE A 146 10.99 3.51 17.37
C PHE A 146 11.82 2.80 18.45
N LYS A 147 11.32 2.72 19.69
CA LYS A 147 11.94 1.89 20.73
C LYS A 147 11.98 0.42 20.34
N LYS A 148 10.94 -0.09 19.68
CA LYS A 148 10.93 -1.46 19.14
C LYS A 148 12.00 -1.65 18.08
N LEU A 149 12.17 -0.71 17.14
CA LEU A 149 13.24 -0.77 16.14
C LEU A 149 14.63 -0.87 16.79
N LEU A 150 14.91 -0.05 17.81
CA LEU A 150 16.18 -0.12 18.54
C LEU A 150 16.42 -1.47 19.23
N ARG A 151 15.35 -2.10 19.74
CA ARG A 151 15.42 -3.45 20.34
C ARG A 151 15.60 -4.55 19.30
N THR A 152 14.96 -4.42 18.14
CA THR A 152 15.10 -5.37 17.02
C THR A 152 16.50 -5.31 16.41
N TYR A 153 17.09 -4.13 16.36
CA TYR A 153 18.42 -3.89 15.78
C TYR A 153 19.39 -3.32 16.83
N PRO A 154 19.72 -4.09 17.89
CA PRO A 154 20.53 -3.59 18.99
C PRO A 154 21.95 -3.24 18.56
N LYS A 155 22.49 -3.96 17.57
CA LYS A 155 23.84 -3.76 17.01
C LYS A 155 23.91 -2.71 15.89
N ALA A 156 22.77 -2.19 15.43
CA ALA A 156 22.80 -1.20 14.36
C ALA A 156 23.34 0.13 14.88
N SER A 157 24.38 0.65 14.23
CA SER A 157 24.93 1.98 14.46
C SER A 157 23.91 3.06 14.08
N MET A 158 23.08 2.80 13.06
CA MET A 158 22.06 3.72 12.58
C MET A 158 20.89 2.99 11.92
N ILE A 159 19.67 3.45 12.19
CA ILE A 159 18.42 2.98 11.59
C ILE A 159 17.82 4.16 10.81
N LYS A 160 17.88 4.09 9.49
CA LYS A 160 17.34 5.08 8.55
C LYS A 160 15.89 4.71 8.25
N VAL A 161 14.96 5.51 8.73
CA VAL A 161 13.53 5.27 8.62
C VAL A 161 12.95 6.18 7.53
N PHE A 162 12.47 5.59 6.44
CA PHE A 162 11.77 6.28 5.37
C PHE A 162 10.27 6.28 5.65
N ALA A 163 9.65 7.44 5.83
CA ALA A 163 8.26 7.55 6.27
C ALA A 163 7.49 8.64 5.50
N ASP A 164 6.16 8.56 5.54
CA ASP A 164 5.31 9.65 5.04
C ASP A 164 5.39 10.89 5.96
N ASN A 165 4.81 12.02 5.53
CA ASN A 165 4.83 13.27 6.30
C ASN A 165 3.71 13.31 7.37
N ALA A 166 3.43 12.18 8.02
CA ALA A 166 2.37 12.13 9.01
C ALA A 166 2.67 13.06 10.20
N THR A 167 1.66 13.77 10.68
CA THR A 167 1.80 14.83 11.69
C THR A 167 2.45 14.35 12.98
N TYR A 168 2.21 13.10 13.38
CA TYR A 168 2.79 12.51 14.58
C TYR A 168 4.32 12.32 14.50
N PHE A 169 4.90 12.24 13.29
CA PHE A 169 6.36 12.23 13.15
C PHE A 169 6.94 13.62 13.40
N HIS A 170 6.22 14.69 13.08
CA HIS A 170 6.63 16.08 13.29
C HIS A 170 6.25 16.63 14.67
N ALA A 171 5.49 15.86 15.46
CA ALA A 171 5.08 16.28 16.80
C ALA A 171 6.29 16.54 17.70
N ARG A 172 6.20 17.56 18.56
CA ARG A 172 7.29 18.00 19.44
C ARG A 172 7.89 16.86 20.25
N ASN A 173 7.07 16.03 20.89
CA ASN A 173 7.53 14.90 21.69
C ASN A 173 8.28 13.85 20.85
N THR A 174 7.86 13.60 19.61
CA THR A 174 8.58 12.70 18.70
C THR A 174 9.95 13.26 18.34
N GLN A 175 10.02 14.55 18.00
CA GLN A 175 11.28 15.22 17.65
C GLN A 175 12.25 15.27 18.84
N GLU A 176 11.79 15.69 20.02
CA GLU A 176 12.58 15.68 21.26
C GLU A 176 13.10 14.28 21.61
N TRP A 177 12.31 13.23 21.33
CA TRP A 177 12.75 11.86 21.55
C TRP A 177 13.82 11.43 20.53
N LEU A 178 13.69 11.82 19.26
CA LEU A 178 14.67 11.52 18.21
C LEU A 178 16.01 12.23 18.45
N GLU A 179 16.00 13.46 18.93
CA GLU A 179 17.21 14.19 19.34
C GLU A 179 17.99 13.43 20.41
N LYS A 180 17.28 12.84 21.38
CA LYS A 180 17.87 12.00 22.44
C LYS A 180 18.26 10.60 21.94
N ASN A 181 17.84 10.19 20.75
CA ASN A 181 18.05 8.86 20.18
C ASN A 181 18.60 8.96 18.74
N PRO A 182 19.82 9.48 18.55
CA PRO A 182 20.38 9.80 17.23
C PRO A 182 20.64 8.55 16.36
N ARG A 183 20.54 7.35 16.93
CA ARG A 183 20.57 6.09 16.19
C ARG A 183 19.39 5.95 15.23
N ILE A 184 18.30 6.69 15.39
CA ILE A 184 17.20 6.73 14.44
C ILE A 184 17.26 8.04 13.65
N SER A 185 17.24 7.93 12.33
CA SER A 185 17.18 9.08 11.42
C SER A 185 15.97 8.96 10.50
N LEU A 186 15.06 9.94 10.57
CA LEU A 186 13.88 9.98 9.70
C LEU A 186 14.19 10.66 8.36
N TYR A 187 13.71 10.04 7.28
CA TYR A 187 13.77 10.55 5.92
C TYR A 187 12.36 10.56 5.35
N PHE A 188 11.81 11.75 5.12
CA PHE A 188 10.45 11.86 4.62
C PHE A 188 10.37 11.66 3.11
N LEU A 189 9.32 10.96 2.69
CA LEU A 189 8.94 10.85 1.28
C LEU A 189 8.40 12.20 0.79
N PRO A 190 8.44 12.48 -0.52
CA PRO A 190 7.65 13.56 -1.11
C PRO A 190 6.16 13.40 -0.76
N ALA A 191 5.46 14.52 -0.60
CA ALA A 191 4.02 14.49 -0.30
C ALA A 191 3.25 13.73 -1.38
N TYR A 192 2.21 12.98 -0.98
CA TYR A 192 1.35 12.20 -1.88
C TYR A 192 2.11 11.17 -2.76
N ALA A 193 3.21 10.60 -2.26
CA ALA A 193 4.05 9.65 -3.00
C ALA A 193 4.04 8.20 -2.47
N PRO A 194 2.87 7.54 -2.29
CA PRO A 194 2.83 6.16 -1.78
C PRO A 194 3.51 5.15 -2.72
N ASN A 195 3.72 5.51 -4.00
CA ASN A 195 4.51 4.75 -4.97
C ASN A 195 6.00 4.62 -4.58
N LEU A 196 6.50 5.54 -3.75
CA LEU A 196 7.88 5.55 -3.24
C LEU A 196 8.01 4.86 -1.88
N ASN A 197 6.91 4.41 -1.27
CA ASN A 197 6.95 3.68 0.00
C ASN A 197 6.84 2.17 -0.25
N LEU A 198 7.86 1.40 0.10
CA LEU A 198 7.87 -0.03 -0.19
C LEU A 198 6.82 -0.80 0.64
N ILE A 199 6.61 -0.39 1.89
CA ILE A 199 5.67 -1.06 2.80
C ILE A 199 4.20 -0.93 2.34
N GLU A 200 3.86 0.10 1.55
CA GLU A 200 2.52 0.23 0.93
C GLU A 200 2.17 -0.97 0.04
N ARG A 201 3.17 -1.60 -0.58
CA ARG A 201 2.99 -2.83 -1.38
C ARG A 201 2.67 -4.02 -0.48
N LEU A 202 3.34 -4.11 0.66
CA LEU A 202 3.08 -5.11 1.69
C LEU A 202 1.67 -4.97 2.26
N TRP A 203 1.23 -3.73 2.51
CA TRP A 203 -0.14 -3.46 2.95
C TRP A 203 -1.19 -3.82 1.92
N ARG A 204 -0.93 -3.56 0.64
CA ARG A 204 -1.81 -4.01 -0.45
C ARG A 204 -1.91 -5.54 -0.50
N PHE A 205 -0.79 -6.24 -0.32
CA PHE A 205 -0.74 -7.69 -0.22
C PHE A 205 -1.56 -8.20 0.98
N ALA A 206 -1.31 -7.65 2.17
CA ALA A 206 -2.01 -8.02 3.40
C ALA A 206 -3.52 -7.77 3.30
N LYS A 207 -3.96 -6.63 2.73
CA LYS A 207 -5.38 -6.38 2.43
C LYS A 207 -5.95 -7.43 1.48
N GLY A 208 -5.18 -7.84 0.48
CA GLY A 208 -5.56 -8.92 -0.43
C GLY A 208 -5.87 -10.23 0.27
N LYS A 209 -5.03 -10.62 1.24
CA LYS A 209 -5.19 -11.87 2.01
C LYS A 209 -6.25 -11.78 3.11
N LEU A 210 -6.42 -10.61 3.72
CA LEU A 210 -7.23 -10.47 4.93
C LEU A 210 -8.67 -10.04 4.63
N ILE A 211 -8.89 -9.02 3.79
CA ILE A 211 -10.21 -8.37 3.70
C ILE A 211 -10.94 -8.61 2.37
N ARG A 212 -10.22 -9.01 1.31
CA ARG A 212 -10.85 -9.26 0.01
C ARG A 212 -11.52 -10.63 0.01
N ASN A 213 -12.80 -10.65 -0.33
CA ASN A 213 -13.63 -11.87 -0.42
C ASN A 213 -13.62 -12.76 0.83
N THR A 214 -13.26 -12.21 1.99
CA THR A 214 -13.11 -12.96 3.23
C THR A 214 -13.97 -12.34 4.30
N TYR A 215 -14.89 -13.13 4.85
CA TYR A 215 -15.78 -12.71 5.92
C TYR A 215 -15.31 -13.28 7.26
N TYR A 216 -15.19 -12.40 8.25
CA TYR A 216 -15.02 -12.80 9.65
C TYR A 216 -16.24 -12.34 10.43
N GLU A 217 -16.95 -13.26 11.05
CA GLU A 217 -18.09 -12.92 11.90
C GLU A 217 -17.66 -12.08 13.11
N LYS A 218 -16.60 -12.51 13.79
CA LYS A 218 -16.12 -11.90 15.04
C LYS A 218 -14.84 -11.09 14.81
N TYR A 219 -14.77 -9.91 15.42
CA TYR A 219 -13.58 -9.06 15.37
C TYR A 219 -12.34 -9.73 15.97
N LYS A 220 -12.51 -10.54 17.02
CA LYS A 220 -11.42 -11.32 17.62
C LYS A 220 -10.79 -12.27 16.59
N THR A 221 -11.61 -12.97 15.80
CA THR A 221 -11.12 -13.87 14.74
C THR A 221 -10.35 -13.08 13.69
N PHE A 222 -10.91 -11.96 13.22
CA PHE A 222 -10.21 -11.07 12.29
C PHE A 222 -8.83 -10.66 12.83
N ARG A 223 -8.75 -10.18 14.08
CA ARG A 223 -7.48 -9.80 14.72
C ARG A 223 -6.50 -10.96 14.79
N CYS A 224 -6.93 -12.16 15.15
CA CYS A 224 -6.07 -13.34 15.17
C CYS A 224 -5.47 -13.63 13.79
N HIS A 225 -6.26 -13.52 12.72
CA HIS A 225 -5.76 -13.67 11.35
C HIS A 225 -4.79 -12.56 10.95
N VAL A 226 -5.06 -11.30 11.33
CA VAL A 226 -4.12 -10.20 11.11
C VAL A 226 -2.79 -10.47 11.81
N PHE A 227 -2.80 -10.80 13.10
CA PHE A 227 -1.57 -11.13 13.84
C PHE A 227 -0.84 -12.33 13.27
N ARG A 228 -1.56 -13.38 12.87
CA ARG A 228 -0.97 -14.55 12.23
C ARG A 228 -0.24 -14.16 10.95
N LEU A 229 -0.82 -13.30 10.12
CA LEU A 229 -0.17 -12.82 8.90
C LEU A 229 1.06 -11.97 9.23
N LEU A 230 0.93 -10.96 10.10
CA LEU A 230 2.03 -10.02 10.40
C LEU A 230 3.23 -10.73 11.04
N ASN A 231 2.99 -11.66 11.96
CA ASN A 231 4.05 -12.39 12.65
C ASN A 231 4.70 -13.49 11.79
N ASN A 232 4.05 -13.90 10.70
CA ASN A 232 4.52 -14.98 9.83
C ASN A 232 4.66 -14.52 8.39
N ILE A 233 5.09 -13.26 8.18
CA ILE A 233 5.19 -12.69 6.84
C ILE A 233 6.17 -13.45 5.93
N HIS A 234 7.18 -14.08 6.53
CA HIS A 234 8.16 -14.92 5.85
C HIS A 234 7.53 -16.13 5.14
N ASN A 235 6.39 -16.64 5.61
CA ASN A 235 5.66 -17.72 4.93
C ASN A 235 5.12 -17.32 3.55
N TYR A 236 5.13 -16.02 3.23
CA TYR A 236 4.68 -15.46 1.97
C TYR A 236 5.83 -14.93 1.10
N GLU A 237 7.08 -15.31 1.38
CA GLU A 237 8.27 -14.84 0.67
C GLU A 237 8.17 -15.02 -0.85
N SER A 238 7.68 -16.16 -1.32
CA SER A 238 7.50 -16.42 -2.76
C SER A 238 6.57 -15.41 -3.44
N GLU A 239 5.45 -15.07 -2.79
CA GLU A 239 4.51 -14.06 -3.29
C GLU A 239 5.06 -12.64 -3.17
N LEU A 240 5.77 -12.35 -2.07
CA LEU A 240 6.30 -11.03 -1.75
C LEU A 240 7.56 -10.67 -2.54
N SER A 241 8.37 -11.65 -2.94
CA SER A 241 9.63 -11.45 -3.68
C SER A 241 9.43 -10.58 -4.93
N SER A 242 8.34 -10.82 -5.67
CA SER A 242 7.99 -10.05 -6.87
C SER A 242 7.45 -8.64 -6.57
N LEU A 243 6.86 -8.44 -5.38
CA LEU A 243 6.21 -7.20 -4.97
C LEU A 243 7.19 -6.23 -4.28
N MET A 244 8.08 -6.77 -3.45
CA MET A 244 8.98 -6.02 -2.57
C MET A 244 10.29 -5.62 -3.25
N VAL A 245 10.31 -5.55 -4.59
CA VAL A 245 11.46 -5.07 -5.36
C VAL A 245 11.67 -3.57 -5.19
N GLU A 246 12.91 -3.13 -5.02
CA GLU A 246 13.30 -1.71 -4.88
C GLU A 246 13.23 -0.93 -6.22
N LYS A 247 12.34 -1.31 -7.14
CA LYS A 247 12.03 -0.62 -8.39
C LYS A 247 10.83 0.30 -8.18
N PHE A 248 11.07 1.56 -7.84
CA PHE A 248 10.01 2.53 -7.58
C PHE A 248 9.38 3.02 -8.88
N GLN A 249 8.05 3.16 -8.88
CA GLN A 249 7.34 3.67 -10.05
C GLN A 249 7.39 5.20 -10.04
N ILE A 250 7.82 5.82 -11.13
CA ILE A 250 7.65 7.27 -11.34
C ILE A 250 6.24 7.53 -11.90
N ILE A 251 5.50 8.44 -11.28
CA ILE A 251 4.19 8.89 -11.75
C ILE A 251 4.39 10.19 -12.53
N ARG A 252 4.05 10.16 -13.82
CA ARG A 252 4.09 11.32 -14.72
C ARG A 252 2.74 12.05 -14.69
N GLN A 253 2.77 13.38 -14.75
CA GLN A 253 1.56 14.22 -14.83
C GLN A 253 1.15 14.47 -16.28
#